data_AF-X1EVL6-F1
#
_entry.id   AF-X1EVL6-F1
#
_cell.length_a   1.000
_cell.length_b   1.000
_cell.length_c   1.000
_cell.angle_alpha   90.00
_cell.angle_beta   90.00
_cell.angle_gamma   90.00
#
_symmetry.space_group_name_H-M   'P 1'
#
loop_
_entity.id
_entity.type
_entity.pdbx_description
1 polymer ?
#
loop_
_entity_poly.entity_id
_entity_poly.type
_entity_poly.pdbx_seq_one_letter_code
_entity_poly.pdbx_strand_id
1 'polypeptide(L)'
;MDSYQVMPLIEAARLGDIFITTTGDKNVIDSAHLKVMKNGAILANSGHFNVEINIPTLESLAHSKRRIRPFVDEYILNDGRHLYLLGEGRLVNLAAAEGHPASVMDMSFANQALCLE
;
A
#
# COMPACT_ATOMS: atom_id res chain seq x y z
N MET A 1 -2.01 20.91 -10.36
CA MET A 1 -2.48 20.01 -9.28
C MET A 1 -3.98 20.14 -9.24
N ASP A 2 -4.69 19.06 -9.54
CA ASP A 2 -6.11 19.05 -9.93
C ASP A 2 -7.08 19.22 -8.73
N SER A 3 -6.87 20.26 -7.92
CA SER A 3 -7.66 20.56 -6.71
C SER A 3 -7.55 19.53 -5.57
N TYR A 4 -6.54 18.66 -5.62
CA TYR A 4 -6.24 17.77 -4.51
C TYR A 4 -5.64 18.52 -3.33
N GLN A 5 -6.09 18.19 -2.12
CA GLN A 5 -5.49 18.69 -0.90
C GLN A 5 -4.13 18.01 -0.69
N VAL A 6 -3.08 18.82 -0.57
CA VAL A 6 -1.72 18.35 -0.28
C VAL A 6 -1.41 18.68 1.17
N MET A 7 -1.01 17.67 1.93
CA MET A 7 -0.63 17.83 3.34
C MET A 7 0.44 16.80 3.73
N PRO A 8 1.17 17.02 4.83
CA PRO A 8 2.06 16.02 5.41
C PRO A 8 1.33 14.72 5.73
N LEU A 9 1.98 13.58 5.48
CA LEU A 9 1.39 12.26 5.72
C LEU A 9 0.94 12.05 7.17
N ILE A 10 1.63 12.63 8.16
CA ILE A 10 1.24 12.53 9.57
C ILE A 10 -0.10 13.21 9.87
N GLU A 11 -0.46 14.24 9.12
CA GLU A 11 -1.78 14.89 9.21
C GLU A 11 -2.83 14.06 8.48
N ALA A 12 -2.50 13.61 7.26
CA ALA A 12 -3.38 12.74 6.47
C ALA A 12 -3.69 11.41 7.18
N ALA A 13 -2.73 10.84 7.92
CA ALA A 13 -2.89 9.58 8.65
C ALA A 13 -4.02 9.63 9.68
N ARG A 14 -4.29 10.80 10.27
CA ARG A 14 -5.40 10.98 11.23
C ARG A 14 -6.77 11.07 10.56
N LEU A 15 -6.81 11.37 9.27
CA LEU A 15 -8.02 11.72 8.52
C LEU A 15 -8.40 10.68 7.47
N GLY A 16 -7.42 9.98 6.89
CA GLY A 16 -7.64 9.04 5.80
C GLY A 16 -8.25 7.73 6.26
N ASP A 17 -9.08 7.15 5.39
CA ASP A 17 -9.63 5.82 5.55
C ASP A 17 -8.92 4.80 4.64
N ILE A 18 -8.34 5.28 3.53
CA ILE A 18 -7.60 4.49 2.54
C ILE A 18 -6.26 5.17 2.25
N PHE A 19 -5.18 4.40 2.30
CA PHE A 19 -3.82 4.85 2.07
C PHE A 19 -3.19 4.04 0.94
N ILE A 20 -2.81 4.73 -0.14
CA ILE A 20 -2.14 4.14 -1.30
C ILE A 20 -0.74 4.74 -1.41
N THR A 21 0.31 3.93 -1.34
CA THR A 21 1.68 4.38 -1.56
C THR A 21 2.08 4.19 -3.03
N THR A 22 2.65 5.22 -3.64
CA THR A 22 3.06 5.24 -5.07
C THR A 22 4.36 6.04 -5.26
N THR A 23 5.30 5.92 -4.31
CA THR A 23 6.44 6.86 -4.21
C THR A 23 7.72 6.31 -4.81
N GLY A 24 7.88 4.99 -4.83
CA GLY A 24 9.15 4.34 -5.11
C GLY A 24 10.15 4.32 -3.95
N ASP A 25 9.78 4.84 -2.77
CA ASP A 25 10.67 5.01 -1.62
C ASP A 25 10.33 4.05 -0.46
N LYS A 26 11.27 3.86 0.45
CA LYS A 26 11.15 2.93 1.58
C LYS A 26 10.54 3.62 2.81
N ASN A 27 9.70 2.89 3.54
CA ASN A 27 9.13 3.31 4.83
C ASN A 27 8.36 4.64 4.76
N VAL A 28 7.68 4.91 3.64
CA VAL A 28 6.76 6.05 3.49
C VAL A 28 5.73 6.04 4.61
N ILE A 29 5.07 4.89 4.80
CA ILE A 29 4.17 4.66 5.94
C ILE A 29 4.95 3.90 7.01
N ASP A 30 5.50 4.66 7.95
CA ASP A 30 6.19 4.15 9.13
C ASP A 30 5.40 4.26 10.46
N SER A 31 6.01 3.84 11.58
CA SER A 31 5.46 3.76 12.94
C SER A 31 4.62 4.98 13.35
N ALA A 32 5.12 6.20 13.08
CA ALA A 32 4.46 7.43 13.47
C ALA A 32 3.06 7.57 12.85
N HIS A 33 2.92 7.12 11.59
CA HIS A 33 1.67 7.17 10.84
C HIS A 33 0.72 6.07 11.31
N LEU A 34 1.21 4.82 11.40
CA LEU A 34 0.42 3.66 11.83
C LEU A 34 -0.22 3.88 13.21
N LYS A 35 0.52 4.52 14.12
CA LYS A 35 0.04 4.84 15.47
C LYS A 35 -1.11 5.85 15.50
N VAL A 36 -1.32 6.66 14.46
CA VAL A 36 -2.38 7.69 14.45
C VAL A 36 -3.50 7.40 13.45
N MET A 37 -3.41 6.31 12.70
CA MET A 37 -4.44 5.88 11.76
C MET A 37 -5.77 5.55 12.43
N LYS A 38 -6.88 5.79 11.73
CA LYS A 38 -8.20 5.42 12.23
C LYS A 38 -8.33 3.89 12.35
N ASN A 39 -9.21 3.47 13.27
CA ASN A 39 -9.69 2.09 13.26
C ASN A 39 -10.34 1.77 11.92
N GLY A 40 -9.96 0.66 11.30
CA GLY A 40 -10.45 0.20 10.01
C GLY A 40 -9.73 0.79 8.80
N ALA A 41 -8.62 1.51 8.98
CA ALA A 41 -7.88 2.06 7.86
C ALA A 41 -7.30 0.95 6.95
N ILE A 42 -7.37 1.19 5.64
CA ILE A 42 -6.92 0.27 4.60
C ILE A 42 -5.61 0.77 4.00
N LEU A 43 -4.61 -0.08 3.93
CA LEU A 43 -3.29 0.20 3.37
C LEU A 43 -3.05 -0.67 2.14
N ALA A 44 -2.57 -0.04 1.06
CA ALA A 44 -2.14 -0.73 -0.14
C ALA A 44 -0.92 -0.04 -0.77
N ASN A 45 -0.11 -0.82 -1.47
CA ASN A 45 1.02 -0.30 -2.23
C ASN A 45 0.77 -0.47 -3.72
N SER A 46 1.03 0.58 -4.50
CA SER A 46 1.07 0.53 -5.96
C SER A 46 2.35 1.15 -6.53
N GLY A 47 3.37 1.34 -5.68
CA GLY A 47 4.70 1.76 -6.10
C GLY A 47 5.70 0.59 -6.06
N HIS A 48 6.85 0.79 -5.42
CA HIS A 48 7.98 -0.15 -5.48
C HIS A 48 7.82 -1.34 -4.51
N PHE A 49 7.95 -2.55 -5.06
CA PHE A 49 7.92 -3.86 -4.37
C PHE A 49 7.01 -3.89 -3.13
N ASN A 50 7.57 -4.11 -1.94
CA ASN A 50 6.85 -4.25 -0.67
C ASN A 50 7.49 -3.46 0.48
N VAL A 51 8.21 -2.37 0.16
CA VAL A 51 9.02 -1.63 1.12
C VAL A 51 8.46 -0.24 1.46
N GLU A 52 7.45 0.24 0.73
CA GLU A 52 6.87 1.57 0.99
C GLU A 52 6.09 1.61 2.31
N ILE A 53 5.46 0.50 2.68
CA ILE A 53 4.79 0.32 3.97
C ILE A 53 5.74 -0.48 4.86
N ASN A 54 6.05 0.03 6.06
CA ASN A 54 6.93 -0.66 6.99
C ASN A 54 6.20 -1.83 7.68
N ILE A 55 6.08 -2.97 6.97
CA ILE A 55 5.38 -4.18 7.46
C ILE A 55 5.98 -4.73 8.75
N PRO A 56 7.32 -4.82 8.93
CA PRO A 56 7.89 -5.27 10.21
C PRO A 56 7.43 -4.41 11.39
N THR A 57 7.32 -3.09 11.18
CA THR A 57 6.81 -2.19 12.21
C THR A 57 5.32 -2.40 12.47
N LEU A 58 4.51 -2.57 11.42
CA LEU A 58 3.11 -2.94 11.56
C LEU A 58 2.92 -4.24 12.35
N GLU A 59 3.73 -5.26 12.05
CA GLU A 59 3.74 -6.54 12.75
C GLU A 59 4.12 -6.38 14.23
N SER A 60 5.09 -5.52 14.56
CA SER A 60 5.46 -5.25 15.95
C SER A 60 4.41 -4.46 16.75
N LEU A 61 3.56 -3.68 16.08
CA LEU A 61 2.47 -2.91 16.71
C LEU A 61 1.20 -3.75 16.91
N ALA A 62 1.09 -4.87 16.20
CA ALA A 62 -0.03 -5.78 16.24
C ALA A 62 0.20 -6.93 17.24
N HIS A 63 -0.85 -7.32 17.96
CA HIS A 63 -0.84 -8.54 18.77
C HIS A 63 -1.51 -9.71 18.04
N SER A 64 -2.25 -9.45 16.96
CA SER A 64 -2.89 -10.47 16.13
C SER A 64 -2.85 -10.10 14.66
N LYS A 65 -2.64 -11.10 13.81
CA LYS A 65 -2.70 -11.02 12.35
C LYS A 65 -3.56 -12.17 11.84
N ARG A 66 -4.54 -11.89 10.98
CA ARG A 66 -5.33 -12.93 10.30
C ARG A 66 -5.71 -12.54 8.88
N ARG A 67 -5.71 -13.51 7.98
CA ARG A 67 -6.21 -13.37 6.62
C ARG A 67 -7.74 -13.46 6.65
N ILE A 68 -8.45 -12.35 6.41
CA ILE A 68 -9.93 -12.32 6.49
C ILE A 68 -10.61 -12.68 5.17
N ARG A 69 -9.91 -12.51 4.04
CA ARG A 69 -10.29 -12.95 2.70
C ARG A 69 -9.03 -12.99 1.81
N PRO A 70 -9.08 -13.58 0.61
CA PRO A 70 -7.95 -13.54 -0.31
C PRO A 70 -7.41 -12.11 -0.48
N PHE A 71 -6.09 -11.98 -0.35
CA PHE A 71 -5.33 -10.73 -0.45
C PHE A 71 -5.60 -9.64 0.59
N VAL A 72 -6.30 -9.95 1.68
CA VAL A 72 -6.58 -8.98 2.76
C VAL A 72 -6.19 -9.53 4.12
N ASP A 73 -5.12 -9.00 4.68
CA ASP A 73 -4.67 -9.28 6.05
C ASP A 73 -5.19 -8.21 7.00
N GLU A 74 -5.80 -8.65 8.09
CA GLU A 74 -6.17 -7.79 9.21
C GLU A 74 -5.10 -7.87 10.31
N TYR A 75 -4.68 -6.70 10.78
CA TYR A 75 -3.78 -6.50 11.90
C TYR A 75 -4.56 -5.85 13.04
N ILE A 76 -4.66 -6.55 14.17
CA ILE A 76 -5.24 -5.99 15.40
C ILE A 76 -4.10 -5.42 16.24
N LEU A 77 -4.08 -4.09 16.37
CA LEU A 77 -3.08 -3.34 17.11
C LEU A 77 -3.24 -3.53 18.63
N ASN A 78 -2.18 -3.24 19.39
CA ASN A 78 -2.17 -3.34 20.85
C ASN A 78 -3.23 -2.46 21.54
N ASP A 79 -3.74 -1.42 20.87
CA ASP A 79 -4.81 -0.55 21.38
C ASP A 79 -6.22 -0.96 20.92
N GLY A 80 -6.35 -2.12 20.25
CA GLY A 80 -7.61 -2.66 19.78
C GLY A 80 -8.07 -2.13 18.43
N ARG A 81 -7.32 -1.23 17.78
CA ARG A 81 -7.63 -0.82 16.39
C ARG A 81 -7.29 -1.92 15.40
N HIS A 82 -8.05 -1.96 14.31
CA HIS A 82 -7.90 -2.88 13.19
C HIS A 82 -7.32 -2.11 12.01
N LEU A 83 -6.24 -2.61 11.42
CA LEU A 83 -5.69 -2.11 10.16
C LEU A 83 -5.74 -3.22 9.12
N TYR A 84 -6.04 -2.87 7.87
CA TYR A 84 -6.16 -3.83 6.77
C TYR A 84 -5.04 -3.62 5.76
N LEU A 85 -4.23 -4.64 5.52
CA LEU A 85 -3.18 -4.61 4.51
C LEU A 85 -3.60 -5.41 3.28
N LEU A 86 -3.59 -4.76 2.12
CA LEU A 86 -3.88 -5.41 0.84
C LEU A 86 -2.62 -5.98 0.20
N GLY A 87 -2.74 -7.18 -0.39
CA GLY A 87 -1.70 -7.78 -1.21
C GLY A 87 -0.35 -7.99 -0.50
N GLU A 88 -0.35 -8.13 0.83
CA GLU A 88 0.87 -8.25 1.65
C GLU A 88 1.83 -7.06 1.46
N GLY A 89 1.29 -5.87 1.13
CA GLY A 89 2.05 -4.67 0.83
C GLY A 89 2.81 -4.71 -0.50
N ARG A 90 2.64 -5.76 -1.32
CA ARG A 90 3.13 -5.81 -2.70
C ARG A 90 2.26 -4.94 -3.62
N LEU A 91 2.67 -4.79 -4.88
CA LEU A 91 1.87 -4.10 -5.91
C LEU A 91 0.44 -4.67 -5.96
N VAL A 92 -0.51 -3.88 -5.47
CA VAL A 92 -1.90 -4.30 -5.26
C VAL A 92 -2.59 -4.63 -6.57
N ASN A 93 -2.27 -3.91 -7.65
CA ASN A 93 -2.83 -4.15 -8.98
C ASN A 93 -2.36 -5.48 -9.59
N LEU A 94 -1.23 -6.03 -9.16
CA LEU A 94 -0.73 -7.34 -9.59
C LEU A 94 -1.09 -8.45 -8.61
N ALA A 95 -1.05 -8.14 -7.30
CA ALA A 95 -1.28 -9.12 -6.25
C ALA A 95 -2.77 -9.43 -6.05
N ALA A 96 -3.65 -8.44 -6.25
CA ALA A 96 -5.08 -8.54 -5.99
C ALA A 96 -5.94 -8.21 -7.22
N ALA A 97 -5.33 -8.02 -8.39
CA ALA A 97 -5.99 -7.78 -9.67
C ALA A 97 -5.14 -8.34 -10.84
N GLU A 98 -5.48 -7.96 -12.08
CA GLU A 98 -4.92 -8.53 -13.31
C GLU A 98 -3.76 -7.71 -13.91
N GLY A 99 -3.28 -6.69 -13.20
CA GLY A 99 -2.22 -5.80 -13.68
C GLY A 99 -2.68 -4.84 -14.77
N HIS A 100 -1.78 -4.56 -15.72
CA HIS A 100 -2.07 -3.67 -16.83
C HIS A 100 -2.83 -4.42 -17.95
N PRO A 101 -3.80 -3.76 -18.62
CA PRO A 101 -4.45 -4.32 -19.80
C PRO A 101 -3.44 -4.66 -20.91
N ALA A 102 -3.78 -5.63 -21.76
CA ALA A 102 -2.92 -6.08 -22.86
C ALA A 102 -2.45 -4.94 -23.77
N SER A 103 -3.28 -3.94 -24.03
CA SER A 103 -2.92 -2.77 -24.84
C SER A 103 -1.81 -1.90 -24.22
N VAL A 104 -1.74 -1.81 -22.90
CA VAL A 104 -0.67 -1.08 -22.19
C VAL A 104 0.64 -1.89 -22.24
N MET A 105 0.53 -3.21 -22.11
CA MET A 105 1.68 -4.11 -22.21
C MET A 105 2.24 -4.17 -23.62
N ASP A 106 1.39 -4.17 -24.65
CA ASP A 106 1.77 -4.18 -26.08
C ASP A 106 2.70 -3.01 -26.42
N MET A 107 2.33 -1.78 -26.04
CA MET A 107 3.18 -0.60 -26.24
C MET A 107 4.53 -0.73 -25.54
N SER A 108 4.54 -1.30 -24.33
CA SER A 108 5.77 -1.47 -23.54
C SER A 108 6.70 -2.51 -24.19
N PHE A 109 6.14 -3.62 -24.66
CA PHE A 109 6.91 -4.67 -25.34
C PHE A 109 7.40 -4.23 -26.72
N ALA A 110 6.63 -3.45 -27.46
CA ALA A 110 7.08 -2.85 -28.72
C ALA A 110 8.33 -1.98 -28.52
N ASN A 111 8.36 -1.14 -27.47
CA ASN A 111 9.54 -0.36 -27.13
C ASN A 111 10.73 -1.24 -26.72
N GLN A 112 10.51 -2.29 -25.93
CA GLN A 112 11.59 -3.22 -25.54
C GLN A 112 12.17 -3.96 -26.75
N ALA A 113 11.32 -4.37 -27.70
CA ALA A 113 11.77 -5.01 -28.94
C ALA A 113 12.61 -4.06 -29.80
N LEU A 114 12.19 -2.79 -29.94
CA LEU A 114 12.96 -1.78 -30.67
C LEU A 114 14.34 -1.52 -30.05
N CYS A 115 14.47 -1.55 -28.72
CA CYS A 115 15.75 -1.37 -28.04
C CYS A 115 16.73 -2.54 -28.22
N LEU A 116 16.27 -3.69 -28.74
CA LEU A 116 17.09 -4.87 -29.00
C LEU A 116 17.63 -4.92 -30.44
N GLU A 117 17.11 -4.10 -31.36
CA GLU A 117 17.62 -3.92 -32.72
C GLU A 117 18.89 -3.05 -32.74
#